data_AF-A0A5U5WT81-F1
#
_entry.id   AF-A0A5U5WT81-F1
#
_cell.length_a   1.000
_cell.length_b   1.000
_cell.length_c   1.000
_cell.angle_alpha   90.00
_cell.angle_beta   90.00
_cell.angle_gamma   90.00
#
_symmetry.space_group_name_H-M   'P 1'
#
loop_
_entity.id
_entity.type
_entity.pdbx_description
1 polymer ?
#
loop_
_entity_poly.entity_id
_entity_poly.type
_entity_poly.pdbx_seq_one_letter_code
_entity_poly.pdbx_strand_id
1 'polypeptide(L)'
;MASANTPGWWRVSVSNSDSVADFPTYPDGSKLYSYGYMFVEKIGEVWFQHYYAHMGANAKRQDWGTEPNTSRPWIIDYNTANKPTAGDVGALPITGGRVNGPLGIGTDNALGGNSIVLGDNDTGLKQNGDGLLDIYANGVQVFRFQNNTLESKKAINVTGRLTPTDYGNFDSRYLTAGNAYTKTESDNRYVQNIQRGAPVWPGKVDEYGPAEAPAGCFLTQARHDPTTAYGVTFAYRPLQMWVGNGWRTING
;
A
#
# COMPACT_ATOMS: atom_id res chain seq x y z
N MET A 1 -45.65 -37.45 -39.29
CA MET A 1 -46.38 -37.26 -38.01
C MET A 1 -47.84 -37.07 -38.42
N ALA A 2 -48.78 -37.94 -38.03
CA ALA A 2 -50.18 -37.50 -38.02
C ALA A 2 -50.14 -36.24 -37.16
N SER A 3 -50.47 -35.08 -37.74
CA SER A 3 -50.29 -33.80 -37.06
C SER A 3 -50.97 -33.93 -35.71
N ALA A 4 -50.21 -33.94 -34.62
CA ALA A 4 -50.75 -34.09 -33.28
C ALA A 4 -51.46 -32.77 -32.92
N ASN A 5 -52.59 -32.58 -33.61
CA ASN A 5 -53.37 -31.36 -33.77
C ASN A 5 -54.70 -31.45 -33.02
N THR A 6 -54.85 -32.48 -32.20
CA THR A 6 -55.95 -32.61 -31.25
C THR A 6 -55.38 -33.01 -29.88
N PRO A 7 -56.04 -32.61 -28.78
CA PRO A 7 -55.62 -32.99 -27.43
C PRO A 7 -55.56 -34.51 -27.24
N GLY A 8 -54.56 -34.99 -26.50
CA GLY A 8 -54.39 -36.40 -26.16
C GLY A 8 -52.93 -36.84 -26.09
N TRP A 9 -52.75 -38.15 -25.94
CA TRP A 9 -51.45 -38.82 -25.97
C TRP A 9 -51.19 -39.43 -27.33
N TRP A 10 -50.04 -39.12 -27.91
CA TRP A 10 -49.61 -39.52 -29.24
C TRP A 10 -48.33 -40.34 -29.14
N ARG A 11 -48.26 -41.46 -29.86
CA ARG A 11 -46.98 -42.14 -30.09
C ARG A 11 -46.24 -41.42 -31.21
N VAL A 12 -44.98 -41.06 -30.97
CA VAL A 12 -44.10 -40.46 -31.97
C VAL A 12 -43.10 -41.52 -32.41
N SER A 13 -43.04 -41.75 -33.72
CA SER A 13 -42.07 -42.66 -34.34
C SER A 13 -41.71 -42.10 -35.71
N VAL A 14 -40.64 -41.31 -35.77
CA VAL A 14 -40.17 -40.67 -37.00
C VAL A 14 -38.85 -41.33 -37.41
N SER A 15 -38.80 -41.94 -38.61
CA SER A 15 -37.61 -42.67 -39.08
C SER A 15 -36.38 -41.79 -39.28
N ASN A 16 -36.57 -40.51 -39.62
CA ASN A 16 -35.52 -39.51 -39.70
C ASN A 16 -36.05 -38.19 -39.11
N SER A 17 -35.56 -37.76 -37.95
CA SER A 17 -35.95 -36.50 -37.32
C SER A 17 -35.68 -35.27 -38.19
N ASP A 18 -34.69 -35.30 -39.07
CA ASP A 18 -34.36 -34.17 -39.95
C ASP A 18 -35.44 -33.94 -41.02
N SER A 19 -36.26 -34.96 -41.30
CA SER A 19 -37.45 -34.82 -42.17
C SER A 19 -38.58 -34.03 -41.53
N VAL A 20 -38.51 -33.75 -40.22
CA VAL A 20 -39.47 -32.93 -39.50
C VAL A 20 -38.79 -31.62 -39.11
N ALA A 21 -39.10 -30.55 -39.85
CA ALA A 21 -38.49 -29.24 -39.64
C ALA A 21 -38.59 -28.78 -38.18
N ASP A 22 -39.78 -28.92 -37.60
CA ASP A 22 -40.12 -28.50 -36.23
C ASP A 22 -39.96 -29.62 -35.17
N PHE A 23 -39.04 -30.57 -35.39
CA PHE A 23 -38.70 -31.54 -34.36
C PHE A 23 -37.82 -30.90 -33.27
N PRO A 24 -38.01 -31.24 -31.98
CA PRO A 24 -37.16 -30.74 -30.89
C PRO A 24 -35.67 -30.92 -31.14
N THR A 25 -34.87 -29.88 -30.87
CA THR A 25 -33.41 -29.85 -31.05
C THR A 25 -32.69 -29.39 -29.79
N TYR A 26 -31.63 -30.10 -29.42
CA TYR A 26 -30.65 -29.65 -28.44
C TYR A 26 -30.05 -28.29 -28.83
N PRO A 27 -29.43 -27.55 -27.88
CA PRO A 27 -28.81 -26.26 -28.16
C PRO A 27 -27.72 -26.30 -29.26
N ASP A 28 -27.08 -27.45 -29.46
CA ASP A 28 -26.09 -27.68 -30.53
C ASP A 28 -26.71 -27.93 -31.91
N GLY A 29 -28.04 -27.94 -32.01
CA GLY A 29 -28.81 -28.19 -33.24
C GLY A 29 -29.13 -29.66 -33.50
N SER A 30 -28.58 -30.59 -32.72
CA SER A 30 -28.89 -32.01 -32.88
C SER A 30 -30.33 -32.32 -32.45
N LYS A 31 -31.04 -33.15 -33.21
CA LYS A 31 -32.45 -33.47 -32.97
C LYS A 31 -32.58 -34.44 -31.79
N LEU A 32 -33.66 -34.31 -31.02
CA LEU A 32 -33.99 -35.32 -30.01
C LEU A 32 -34.23 -36.68 -30.67
N TYR A 33 -34.01 -37.74 -29.88
CA TYR A 33 -34.29 -39.10 -30.34
C TYR A 33 -35.74 -39.22 -30.79
N SER A 34 -35.97 -39.68 -32.01
CA SER A 34 -37.20 -39.46 -32.77
C SER A 34 -38.32 -40.48 -32.50
N TYR A 35 -38.18 -41.23 -31.40
CA TYR A 35 -39.13 -42.22 -30.90
C TYR A 35 -39.51 -41.86 -29.47
N GLY A 36 -40.81 -41.87 -29.15
CA GLY A 36 -41.29 -41.47 -27.84
C GLY A 36 -42.80 -41.26 -27.77
N TYR A 37 -43.23 -40.43 -26.83
CA TYR A 37 -44.63 -40.04 -26.62
C TYR A 37 -44.77 -38.53 -26.64
N MET A 38 -45.91 -38.03 -27.12
CA MET A 38 -46.24 -36.61 -27.08
C MET A 38 -47.60 -36.42 -26.44
N PHE A 39 -47.66 -35.59 -25.41
CA PHE A 39 -48.90 -35.11 -24.83
C PHE A 39 -49.27 -33.78 -25.49
N VAL A 40 -50.54 -33.64 -25.86
CA VAL A 40 -51.12 -32.40 -26.41
C VAL A 40 -52.34 -32.02 -25.58
N GLU A 41 -52.44 -30.76 -25.20
CA GLU A 41 -53.58 -30.22 -24.47
C GLU A 41 -54.04 -28.91 -25.10
N LYS A 42 -55.36 -28.67 -25.11
CA LYS A 42 -55.96 -27.42 -25.57
C LYS A 42 -56.88 -26.86 -24.49
N ILE A 43 -56.62 -25.63 -24.05
CA ILE A 43 -57.46 -24.88 -23.10
C ILE A 43 -57.78 -23.52 -23.71
N GLY A 44 -59.02 -23.33 -24.16
CA GLY A 44 -59.38 -22.16 -24.94
C GLY A 44 -58.54 -22.05 -26.22
N GLU A 45 -57.81 -20.95 -26.37
CA GLU A 45 -56.88 -20.70 -27.47
C GLU A 45 -55.43 -21.09 -27.13
N VAL A 46 -55.18 -21.77 -26.03
CA VAL A 46 -53.83 -22.21 -25.63
C VAL A 46 -53.61 -23.66 -26.04
N TRP A 47 -52.50 -23.92 -26.72
CA TRP A 47 -52.00 -25.26 -27.05
C TRP A 47 -50.75 -25.57 -26.25
N PHE A 48 -50.75 -26.68 -25.53
CA PHE A 48 -49.57 -27.20 -24.84
C PHE A 48 -49.12 -28.51 -25.50
N GLN A 49 -47.82 -28.65 -25.74
CA GLN A 49 -47.22 -29.85 -26.31
C GLN A 49 -46.02 -30.26 -25.48
N HIS A 50 -45.95 -31.54 -25.10
CA HIS A 50 -44.85 -32.11 -24.32
C HIS A 50 -44.40 -33.43 -24.95
N TYR A 51 -43.20 -33.44 -25.49
CA TYR A 51 -42.55 -34.59 -26.06
C TYR A 51 -41.61 -35.28 -25.06
N TYR A 52 -41.86 -36.57 -24.83
CA TYR A 52 -41.06 -37.48 -24.04
C TYR A 52 -40.29 -38.38 -25.00
N ALA A 53 -39.03 -38.04 -25.29
CA ALA A 53 -38.16 -38.88 -26.10
C ALA A 53 -37.81 -40.16 -25.33
N HIS A 54 -37.72 -41.29 -26.03
CA HIS A 54 -37.42 -42.59 -25.45
C HIS A 54 -36.06 -42.65 -24.74
N MET A 55 -35.12 -41.77 -25.12
CA MET A 55 -33.82 -41.65 -24.46
C MET A 55 -33.85 -40.71 -23.24
N GLY A 56 -35.04 -40.37 -22.73
CA GLY A 56 -35.23 -39.62 -21.49
C GLY A 56 -35.18 -38.10 -21.64
N ALA A 57 -34.88 -37.58 -22.83
CA ALA A 57 -34.98 -36.15 -23.10
C ALA A 57 -36.46 -35.73 -23.19
N ASN A 58 -36.79 -34.62 -22.56
CA ASN A 58 -38.13 -34.06 -22.59
C ASN A 58 -38.08 -32.67 -23.24
N ALA A 59 -39.00 -32.41 -24.15
CA ALA A 59 -39.14 -31.13 -24.81
C ALA A 59 -40.58 -30.65 -24.69
N LYS A 60 -40.79 -29.37 -24.42
CA LYS A 60 -42.13 -28.81 -24.28
C LYS A 60 -42.24 -27.44 -24.90
N ARG A 61 -43.45 -27.08 -25.29
CA ARG A 61 -43.80 -25.72 -25.70
C ARG A 61 -45.27 -25.45 -25.44
N GLN A 62 -45.59 -24.17 -25.37
CA GLN A 62 -46.96 -23.69 -25.28
C GLN A 62 -47.12 -22.53 -26.25
N ASP A 63 -48.22 -22.49 -26.97
CA ASP A 63 -48.53 -21.39 -27.88
C ASP A 63 -50.01 -20.99 -27.83
N TRP A 64 -50.31 -19.78 -28.33
CA TRP A 64 -51.67 -19.31 -28.54
C TRP A 64 -52.06 -19.49 -30.00
N GLY A 65 -53.30 -19.94 -30.25
CA GLY A 65 -53.85 -20.05 -31.59
C GLY A 65 -55.14 -20.86 -31.66
N THR A 66 -55.91 -20.62 -32.72
CA THR A 66 -57.08 -21.45 -33.06
C THR A 66 -56.66 -22.88 -33.43
N GLU A 67 -55.45 -23.02 -33.99
CA GLU A 67 -54.77 -24.27 -34.38
C GLU A 67 -53.37 -24.35 -33.74
N PRO A 68 -52.80 -25.56 -33.55
CA PRO A 68 -51.44 -25.71 -33.08
C PRO A 68 -50.47 -25.15 -34.12
N ASN A 69 -49.49 -24.36 -33.65
CA ASN A 69 -48.51 -23.72 -34.50
C ASN A 69 -47.10 -23.83 -33.88
N THR A 70 -46.10 -23.31 -34.59
CA THR A 70 -44.68 -23.43 -34.25
C THR A 70 -44.05 -22.07 -33.93
N SER A 71 -44.87 -21.08 -33.56
CA SER A 71 -44.39 -19.73 -33.27
C SER A 71 -43.52 -19.69 -32.01
N ARG A 72 -43.71 -20.64 -31.10
CA ARG A 72 -42.83 -20.88 -29.95
C ARG A 72 -41.90 -22.08 -30.17
N PRO A 73 -40.58 -21.92 -29.92
CA PRO A 73 -39.63 -23.02 -30.04
C PRO A 73 -39.84 -24.05 -28.93
N TRP A 74 -39.38 -25.28 -29.18
CA TRP A 74 -39.28 -26.32 -28.16
C TRP A 74 -38.24 -25.92 -27.10
N ILE A 75 -38.60 -26.07 -25.83
CA ILE A 75 -37.68 -25.97 -24.69
C ILE A 75 -37.35 -27.37 -24.20
N ILE A 76 -36.07 -27.72 -24.14
CA ILE A 76 -35.58 -29.02 -23.70
C ILE A 76 -35.08 -28.94 -22.27
N ASP A 77 -35.49 -29.89 -21.45
CA ASP A 77 -35.07 -29.95 -20.06
C ASP A 77 -33.58 -30.31 -19.93
N TYR A 78 -32.90 -29.65 -18.99
CA TYR A 78 -31.54 -30.05 -18.61
C TYR A 78 -31.55 -31.47 -18.04
N ASN A 79 -30.58 -32.27 -18.47
CA ASN A 79 -30.43 -33.67 -18.09
C ASN A 79 -28.95 -34.08 -18.15
N THR A 80 -28.68 -35.37 -17.93
CA THR A 80 -27.32 -35.89 -17.91
C THR A 80 -26.58 -35.77 -19.25
N ALA A 81 -27.29 -35.78 -20.38
CA ALA A 81 -26.75 -35.59 -21.73
C ALA A 81 -26.78 -34.11 -22.20
N ASN A 82 -27.69 -33.30 -21.67
CA ASN A 82 -27.81 -31.87 -21.95
C ASN A 82 -27.62 -31.07 -20.65
N LYS A 83 -26.37 -30.83 -20.27
CA LYS A 83 -26.02 -30.08 -19.04
C LYS A 83 -25.88 -28.59 -19.34
N PRO A 84 -26.18 -27.70 -18.37
CA PRO A 84 -25.82 -26.30 -18.51
C PRO A 84 -24.29 -26.11 -18.51
N THR A 85 -23.81 -25.14 -19.27
CA THR A 85 -22.43 -24.62 -19.20
C THR A 85 -22.31 -23.57 -18.08
N ALA A 86 -21.08 -23.18 -17.71
CA ALA A 86 -20.87 -22.09 -16.73
C ALA A 86 -21.48 -20.76 -17.20
N GLY A 87 -21.47 -20.51 -18.52
CA GLY A 87 -22.13 -19.35 -19.11
C GLY A 87 -23.66 -19.39 -18.97
N ASP A 88 -24.25 -20.58 -19.12
CA ASP A 88 -25.70 -20.76 -18.99
C ASP A 88 -26.23 -20.46 -17.57
N VAL A 89 -25.37 -20.52 -16.54
CA VAL A 89 -25.76 -20.32 -15.13
C VAL A 89 -25.07 -19.14 -14.43
N GLY A 90 -24.24 -18.37 -15.14
CA GLY A 90 -23.50 -17.24 -14.56
C GLY A 90 -22.38 -17.63 -13.58
N ALA A 91 -21.78 -18.82 -13.75
CA ALA A 91 -20.66 -19.28 -12.96
C ALA A 91 -19.30 -18.86 -13.57
N LEU A 92 -18.27 -18.73 -12.72
CA LEU A 92 -16.88 -18.55 -13.18
C LEU A 92 -16.36 -19.88 -13.80
N PRO A 93 -15.85 -19.91 -15.04
CA PRO A 93 -15.35 -21.14 -15.67
C PRO A 93 -14.17 -21.76 -14.93
N ILE A 94 -14.04 -23.10 -15.01
CA ILE A 94 -12.91 -23.84 -14.41
C ILE A 94 -11.56 -23.45 -14.99
N THR A 95 -11.55 -22.89 -16.21
CA THR A 95 -10.36 -22.36 -16.88
C THR A 95 -9.99 -20.95 -16.42
N GLY A 96 -10.70 -20.40 -15.42
CA GLY A 96 -10.53 -19.03 -14.94
C GLY A 96 -11.29 -17.98 -15.76
N GLY A 97 -11.20 -16.72 -15.33
CA GLY A 97 -11.89 -15.59 -15.94
C GLY A 97 -11.75 -14.31 -15.12
N ARG A 98 -12.35 -13.22 -15.57
CA ARG A 98 -12.37 -11.94 -14.85
C ARG A 98 -13.64 -11.84 -13.99
N VAL A 99 -13.46 -11.61 -12.69
CA VAL A 99 -14.55 -11.27 -11.77
C VAL A 99 -14.67 -9.74 -11.72
N ASN A 100 -15.74 -9.19 -12.31
CA ASN A 100 -16.00 -7.74 -12.30
C ASN A 100 -16.66 -7.27 -10.98
N GLY A 101 -17.11 -8.21 -10.16
CA GLY A 101 -17.59 -8.00 -8.80
C GLY A 101 -16.58 -8.47 -7.74
N PRO A 102 -16.99 -8.58 -6.48
CA PRO A 102 -16.12 -8.95 -5.37
C PRO A 102 -15.67 -10.47 -5.46
N LEU A 103 -14.35 -10.81 -5.52
CA LEU A 103 -13.63 -12.14 -5.25
C LEU A 103 -13.02 -12.52 -3.82
N GLY A 104 -13.63 -13.39 -3.02
CA GLY A 104 -13.19 -13.57 -1.62
C GLY A 104 -12.56 -14.90 -1.39
N ILE A 105 -11.67 -14.92 -0.40
CA ILE A 105 -10.75 -16.01 -0.14
C ILE A 105 -10.83 -16.28 1.36
N GLY A 106 -11.39 -17.43 1.75
CA GLY A 106 -11.65 -17.79 3.16
C GLY A 106 -12.91 -17.14 3.76
N THR A 107 -13.53 -16.22 3.02
CA THR A 107 -14.85 -15.59 3.19
C THR A 107 -15.28 -15.11 1.80
N ASP A 108 -16.57 -14.89 1.55
CA ASP A 108 -17.01 -14.22 0.30
C ASP A 108 -16.26 -12.90 0.12
N ASN A 109 -15.92 -12.51 -1.13
CA ASN A 109 -15.30 -11.20 -1.27
C ASN A 109 -16.45 -10.29 -1.07
N ALA A 110 -16.17 -9.31 -0.27
CA ALA A 110 -16.87 -8.07 -0.36
C ALA A 110 -16.02 -6.98 -1.04
N LEU A 111 -14.71 -7.16 -1.30
CA LEU A 111 -13.80 -6.10 -1.75
C LEU A 111 -14.11 -5.51 -3.15
N GLY A 112 -14.99 -6.09 -3.96
CA GLY A 112 -15.42 -5.58 -5.29
C GLY A 112 -14.59 -6.09 -6.47
N GLY A 113 -14.87 -5.63 -7.69
CA GLY A 113 -13.96 -5.88 -8.82
C GLY A 113 -12.61 -5.15 -8.62
N ASN A 114 -11.49 -5.73 -9.08
CA ASN A 114 -10.11 -5.22 -8.91
C ASN A 114 -9.60 -5.16 -7.45
N SER A 115 -9.92 -6.18 -6.65
CA SER A 115 -9.64 -6.18 -5.20
C SER A 115 -9.49 -7.59 -4.60
N ILE A 116 -8.98 -7.71 -3.36
CA ILE A 116 -8.55 -8.97 -2.72
C ILE A 116 -8.89 -9.01 -1.22
N VAL A 117 -9.84 -9.85 -0.75
CA VAL A 117 -9.97 -10.09 0.71
C VAL A 117 -8.71 -10.75 1.23
N LEU A 118 -8.22 -10.30 2.39
CA LEU A 118 -7.08 -10.89 3.09
C LEU A 118 -7.53 -11.40 4.46
N GLY A 119 -7.63 -12.72 4.61
CA GLY A 119 -7.77 -13.40 5.90
C GLY A 119 -8.88 -14.45 5.99
N ASP A 120 -8.76 -15.32 6.98
CA ASP A 120 -9.79 -16.23 7.50
C ASP A 120 -10.65 -15.52 8.57
N ASN A 121 -11.29 -16.23 9.49
CA ASN A 121 -12.28 -15.65 10.40
C ASN A 121 -11.72 -14.66 11.45
N ASP A 122 -10.40 -14.46 11.55
CA ASP A 122 -9.80 -13.54 12.52
C ASP A 122 -8.50 -12.84 12.07
N THR A 123 -8.12 -12.91 10.80
CA THR A 123 -6.98 -12.19 10.20
C THR A 123 -7.47 -11.18 9.17
N GLY A 124 -6.78 -10.05 9.01
CA GLY A 124 -7.06 -9.11 7.93
C GLY A 124 -6.91 -7.64 8.30
N LEU A 125 -7.53 -6.78 7.51
CA LEU A 125 -7.57 -5.35 7.79
C LEU A 125 -8.86 -5.05 8.57
N LYS A 126 -8.76 -4.33 9.69
CA LYS A 126 -9.89 -3.87 10.50
C LYS A 126 -9.81 -2.37 10.70
N GLN A 127 -10.78 -1.60 10.22
CA GLN A 127 -10.92 -0.21 10.66
C GLN A 127 -11.43 -0.20 12.11
N ASN A 128 -10.67 0.42 13.02
CA ASN A 128 -10.91 0.35 14.47
C ASN A 128 -11.24 1.72 15.09
N GLY A 129 -11.80 2.64 14.30
CA GLY A 129 -12.16 4.02 14.67
C GLY A 129 -11.90 5.00 13.53
N ASP A 130 -12.36 6.25 13.64
CA ASP A 130 -12.10 7.29 12.62
C ASP A 130 -10.59 7.57 12.52
N GLY A 131 -10.09 7.51 11.29
CA GLY A 131 -8.67 7.59 11.01
C GLY A 131 -7.83 6.46 11.62
N LEU A 132 -8.41 5.31 12.03
CA LEU A 132 -7.66 4.18 12.61
C LEU A 132 -7.82 2.92 11.75
N LEU A 133 -6.86 2.65 10.86
CA LEU A 133 -6.81 1.40 10.12
C LEU A 133 -5.85 0.43 10.80
N ASP A 134 -6.37 -0.67 11.31
CA ASP A 134 -5.60 -1.70 11.97
C ASP A 134 -5.36 -2.90 11.06
N ILE A 135 -4.20 -3.52 11.23
CA ILE A 135 -3.89 -4.83 10.68
C ILE A 135 -4.02 -5.84 11.82
N TYR A 136 -4.80 -6.89 11.60
CA TYR A 136 -5.02 -8.00 12.51
C TYR A 136 -4.41 -9.27 11.94
N ALA A 137 -3.81 -10.07 12.83
CA ALA A 137 -3.34 -11.40 12.53
C ALA A 137 -3.79 -12.33 13.66
N ASN A 138 -4.58 -13.34 13.34
CA ASN A 138 -5.07 -14.36 14.27
C ASN A 138 -5.73 -13.75 15.52
N GLY A 139 -6.67 -12.84 15.31
CA GLY A 139 -7.42 -12.12 16.35
C GLY A 139 -6.65 -10.99 17.04
N VAL A 140 -5.40 -10.72 16.67
CA VAL A 140 -4.53 -9.75 17.36
C VAL A 140 -4.19 -8.56 16.48
N GLN A 141 -4.34 -7.34 17.02
CA GLN A 141 -3.89 -6.10 16.38
C GLN A 141 -2.35 -6.03 16.34
N VAL A 142 -1.78 -5.86 15.14
CA VAL A 142 -0.33 -5.82 14.94
C VAL A 142 0.18 -4.46 14.46
N PHE A 143 -0.65 -3.69 13.75
CA PHE A 143 -0.26 -2.37 13.24
C PHE A 143 -1.47 -1.44 13.18
N ARG A 144 -1.24 -0.13 13.34
CA ARG A 144 -2.24 0.93 13.23
C ARG A 144 -1.74 2.08 12.37
N PHE A 145 -2.51 2.45 11.36
CA PHE A 145 -2.35 3.69 10.60
C PHE A 145 -3.30 4.74 11.17
N GLN A 146 -2.78 5.92 11.53
CA GLN A 146 -3.57 7.04 12.06
C GLN A 146 -3.05 8.45 11.68
N ASN A 147 -3.88 9.48 11.87
CA ASN A 147 -3.65 10.83 11.32
C ASN A 147 -2.29 11.43 11.69
N ASN A 148 -1.88 11.25 12.96
CA ASN A 148 -0.68 11.89 13.47
C ASN A 148 0.54 10.98 13.45
N THR A 149 0.34 9.65 13.46
CA THR A 149 1.42 8.68 13.64
C THR A 149 1.10 7.35 12.97
N LEU A 150 2.15 6.59 12.67
CA LEU A 150 2.03 5.16 12.38
C LEU A 150 2.46 4.42 13.64
N GLU A 151 1.59 3.56 14.16
CA GLU A 151 1.82 2.87 15.43
C GLU A 151 1.93 1.37 15.19
N SER A 152 3.14 0.86 15.33
CA SER A 152 3.35 -0.59 15.42
C SER A 152 3.02 -1.06 16.83
N LYS A 153 2.08 -2.00 16.96
CA LYS A 153 1.74 -2.64 18.24
C LYS A 153 2.70 -3.78 18.59
N LYS A 154 3.64 -4.06 17.68
CA LYS A 154 4.70 -5.06 17.79
C LYS A 154 6.05 -4.42 17.44
N ALA A 155 7.15 -5.09 17.72
CA ALA A 155 8.46 -4.61 17.28
C ALA A 155 8.51 -4.54 15.74
N ILE A 156 9.08 -3.47 15.20
CA ILE A 156 9.33 -3.35 13.76
C ILE A 156 10.73 -3.91 13.49
N ASN A 157 10.81 -4.97 12.71
CA ASN A 157 12.08 -5.45 12.18
C ASN A 157 12.31 -4.82 10.81
N VAL A 158 13.39 -4.04 10.66
CA VAL A 158 13.72 -3.34 9.41
C VAL A 158 15.00 -3.94 8.84
N THR A 159 14.95 -4.41 7.59
CA THR A 159 16.10 -5.04 6.93
C THR A 159 17.10 -4.03 6.36
N GLY A 160 16.61 -2.82 6.01
CA GLY A 160 17.41 -1.71 5.52
C GLY A 160 17.68 -0.65 6.58
N ARG A 161 18.05 0.54 6.12
CA ARG A 161 18.26 1.71 6.99
C ARG A 161 16.96 2.47 7.20
N LEU A 162 16.65 2.77 8.46
CA LEU A 162 15.71 3.82 8.81
C LEU A 162 16.45 5.16 8.78
N THR A 163 16.00 6.11 7.96
CA THR A 163 16.55 7.47 7.91
C THR A 163 15.49 8.45 8.41
N PRO A 164 15.38 8.71 9.73
CA PRO A 164 14.49 9.73 10.26
C PRO A 164 14.79 11.11 9.69
N THR A 165 13.74 11.93 9.54
CA THR A 165 13.87 13.36 9.23
C THR A 165 14.29 14.18 10.45
N ASP A 166 14.11 13.62 11.65
CA ASP A 166 14.49 14.20 12.93
C ASP A 166 15.08 13.09 13.83
N TYR A 167 16.28 13.33 14.36
CA TYR A 167 17.00 12.43 15.27
C TYR A 167 16.93 12.88 16.73
N GLY A 168 16.19 13.94 17.06
CA GLY A 168 16.18 14.56 18.39
C GLY A 168 15.91 13.59 19.56
N ASN A 169 15.09 12.56 19.34
CA ASN A 169 14.83 11.51 20.34
C ASN A 169 15.99 10.50 20.51
N PHE A 170 16.86 10.35 19.51
CA PHE A 170 18.12 9.61 19.59
C PHE A 170 19.22 10.49 20.17
N ASP A 171 19.35 11.71 19.67
CA ASP A 171 20.34 12.69 20.12
C ASP A 171 20.13 13.02 21.59
N SER A 172 18.91 13.22 22.07
CA SER A 172 18.67 13.45 23.50
C SER A 172 19.12 12.29 24.40
N ARG A 173 19.20 11.05 23.88
CA ARG A 173 19.63 9.87 24.63
C ARG A 173 21.13 9.63 24.59
N TYR A 174 21.81 10.03 23.51
CA TYR A 174 23.24 9.76 23.31
C TYR A 174 24.13 11.01 23.17
N LEU A 175 23.52 12.18 23.01
CA LEU A 175 24.09 13.53 22.85
C LEU A 175 23.30 14.51 23.77
N THR A 176 23.33 14.29 25.08
CA THR A 176 22.59 15.14 26.05
C THR A 176 22.78 16.63 25.77
N ALA A 177 21.67 17.34 25.54
CA ALA A 177 21.62 18.78 25.33
C ALA A 177 22.30 19.49 26.52
N GLY A 178 23.51 20.00 26.28
CA GLY A 178 24.40 20.51 27.32
C GLY A 178 25.88 20.30 27.01
N ASN A 179 26.23 19.27 26.21
CA ASN A 179 27.62 19.03 25.79
C ASN A 179 27.86 19.21 24.28
N ALA A 180 26.81 19.41 23.48
CA ALA A 180 26.94 19.81 22.09
C ALA A 180 26.80 21.34 21.99
N TYR A 181 27.93 22.05 22.05
CA TYR A 181 27.93 23.48 21.78
C TYR A 181 27.65 23.72 20.30
N THR A 182 26.73 24.63 19.97
CA THR A 182 26.68 25.18 18.62
C THR A 182 28.04 25.79 18.27
N LYS A 183 28.38 25.92 16.98
CA LYS A 183 29.63 26.54 16.52
C LYS A 183 29.90 27.85 17.27
N THR A 184 28.90 28.73 17.34
CA THR A 184 28.99 30.03 18.04
C THR A 184 29.21 29.90 19.55
N GLU A 185 28.54 28.96 20.22
CA GLU A 185 28.74 28.73 21.65
C GLU A 185 30.11 28.14 21.96
N SER A 186 30.58 27.22 21.13
CA SER A 186 31.93 26.67 21.22
C SER A 186 32.96 27.77 21.02
N ASP A 187 32.76 28.58 19.97
CA ASP A 187 33.63 29.68 19.62
C ASP A 187 33.72 30.72 20.75
N ASN A 188 32.61 31.03 21.42
CA ASN A 188 32.59 31.97 22.55
C ASN A 188 33.17 31.41 23.86
N ARG A 189 33.20 30.07 24.04
CA ARG A 189 33.64 29.44 25.29
C ARG A 189 35.08 28.96 25.25
N TYR A 190 35.55 28.56 24.06
CA TYR A 190 36.84 27.92 23.91
C TYR A 190 37.82 28.80 23.13
N VAL A 191 39.09 28.73 23.52
CA VAL A 191 40.19 29.39 22.80
C VAL A 191 40.35 28.73 21.44
N GLN A 192 40.11 29.52 20.39
CA GLN A 192 40.26 29.06 19.02
C GLN A 192 41.67 29.29 18.49
N ASN A 193 42.37 30.31 19.03
CA ASN A 193 43.72 30.67 18.62
C ASN A 193 44.45 31.52 19.68
N ILE A 194 45.79 31.59 19.63
CA ILE A 194 46.65 32.39 20.53
C ILE A 194 47.74 33.09 19.72
N GLN A 195 48.03 34.36 20.01
CA GLN A 195 49.08 35.12 19.34
C GLN A 195 49.77 36.15 20.25
N ARG A 196 50.84 36.76 19.76
CA ARG A 196 51.47 37.96 20.35
C ARG A 196 50.85 39.21 19.72
N GLY A 197 50.45 40.19 20.53
CA GLY A 197 49.96 41.48 20.03
C GLY A 197 51.06 42.41 19.52
N ALA A 198 50.70 43.66 19.22
CA ALA A 198 51.63 44.67 18.72
C ALA A 198 52.71 45.04 19.78
N PRO A 199 53.96 45.34 19.36
CA PRO A 199 55.01 45.79 20.28
C PRO A 199 54.65 47.15 20.88
N VAL A 200 54.85 47.28 22.19
CA VAL A 200 54.70 48.55 22.91
C VAL A 200 56.05 48.99 23.46
N TRP A 201 56.33 50.28 23.28
CA TRP A 201 57.57 50.93 23.66
C TRP A 201 57.27 52.03 24.68
N PRO A 202 57.51 51.80 25.99
CA PRO A 202 57.17 52.76 27.03
C PRO A 202 58.13 53.97 27.09
N GLY A 203 59.17 53.99 26.27
CA GLY A 203 60.23 55.00 26.30
C GLY A 203 61.47 54.53 27.07
N LYS A 204 62.39 55.47 27.28
CA LYS A 204 63.65 55.21 27.99
C LYS A 204 63.39 55.06 29.49
N VAL A 205 64.02 54.08 30.12
CA VAL A 205 64.02 53.89 31.56
C VAL A 205 65.46 53.76 32.05
N ASP A 206 65.69 53.92 33.36
CA ASP A 206 67.00 53.67 33.97
C ASP A 206 67.38 52.17 33.91
N GLU A 207 68.64 51.85 34.24
CA GLU A 207 69.16 50.48 34.21
C GLU A 207 68.44 49.53 35.17
N TYR A 208 67.75 50.09 36.17
CA TYR A 208 66.97 49.31 37.13
C TYR A 208 65.57 48.96 36.59
N GLY A 209 65.09 49.70 35.57
CA GLY A 209 63.90 49.39 34.77
C GLY A 209 62.62 49.20 35.59
N PRO A 210 61.46 48.97 34.95
CA PRO A 210 60.34 48.42 35.70
C PRO A 210 60.71 47.00 36.17
N ALA A 211 60.44 46.68 37.43
CA ALA A 211 60.74 45.37 38.01
C ALA A 211 60.02 44.20 37.30
N GLU A 212 58.98 44.49 36.52
CA GLU A 212 58.18 43.50 35.79
C GLU A 212 57.59 44.10 34.49
N ALA A 213 57.34 43.25 33.49
CA ALA A 213 56.53 43.64 32.33
C ALA A 213 55.07 43.89 32.78
N PRO A 214 54.31 44.77 32.11
CA PRO A 214 52.90 44.96 32.46
C PRO A 214 52.11 43.65 32.44
N ALA A 215 51.09 43.53 33.29
CA ALA A 215 50.26 42.34 33.40
C ALA A 215 49.75 41.86 32.02
N GLY A 216 49.85 40.55 31.77
CA GLY A 216 49.45 39.97 30.48
C GLY A 216 50.43 40.19 29.33
N CYS A 217 51.52 40.91 29.58
CA CYS A 217 52.58 41.14 28.61
C CYS A 217 53.84 40.36 28.98
N PHE A 218 54.67 40.08 27.99
CA PHE A 218 55.99 39.51 28.17
C PHE A 218 57.01 40.36 27.43
N LEU A 219 58.23 40.42 27.98
CA LEU A 219 59.32 41.14 27.37
C LEU A 219 59.72 40.45 26.06
N THR A 220 59.87 41.22 25.00
CA THR A 220 60.25 40.70 23.68
C THR A 220 61.54 41.29 23.16
N GLN A 221 62.04 42.35 23.80
CA GLN A 221 63.28 43.00 23.45
C GLN A 221 63.81 43.87 24.60
N ALA A 222 65.11 43.84 24.81
CA ALA A 222 65.86 44.78 25.63
C ALA A 222 67.04 45.32 24.81
N ARG A 223 67.30 46.63 24.85
CA ARG A 223 68.40 47.27 24.14
C ARG A 223 69.01 48.38 24.99
N HIS A 224 70.33 48.38 25.12
CA HIS A 224 71.07 49.48 25.73
C HIS A 224 70.92 50.75 24.88
N ASP A 225 70.71 51.88 25.52
CA ASP A 225 70.71 53.19 24.87
C ASP A 225 72.15 53.71 24.75
N PRO A 226 72.72 53.77 23.53
CA PRO A 226 74.11 54.17 23.33
C PRO A 226 74.38 55.64 23.69
N THR A 227 73.35 56.45 23.94
CA THR A 227 73.47 57.87 24.28
C THR A 227 73.60 58.14 25.78
N THR A 228 73.56 57.10 26.61
CA THR A 228 73.63 57.19 28.07
C THR A 228 74.52 56.09 28.63
N ALA A 229 75.09 56.29 29.82
CA ALA A 229 75.92 55.26 30.47
C ALA A 229 75.10 54.08 31.02
N TYR A 230 73.80 54.28 31.30
CA TYR A 230 72.95 53.35 32.05
C TYR A 230 71.49 53.30 31.55
N GLY A 231 71.19 53.86 30.38
CA GLY A 231 69.82 53.85 29.86
C GLY A 231 69.51 52.56 29.13
N VAL A 232 68.34 51.99 29.38
CA VAL A 232 67.85 50.81 28.65
C VAL A 232 66.47 51.12 28.05
N THR A 233 66.22 50.55 26.88
CA THR A 233 64.90 50.56 26.24
C THR A 233 64.39 49.13 26.12
N PHE A 234 63.10 48.95 26.40
CA PHE A 234 62.45 47.65 26.38
C PHE A 234 61.22 47.68 25.47
N ALA A 235 60.92 46.55 24.82
CA ALA A 235 59.63 46.32 24.19
C ALA A 235 58.95 45.12 24.81
N TYR A 236 57.71 45.31 25.24
CA TYR A 236 56.84 44.21 25.63
C TYR A 236 55.74 44.02 24.58
N ARG A 237 55.15 42.83 24.57
CA ARG A 237 53.96 42.53 23.79
C ARG A 237 52.90 41.86 24.67
N PRO A 238 51.62 42.20 24.50
CA PRO A 238 50.54 41.47 25.16
C PRO A 238 50.39 40.07 24.56
N LEU A 239 50.11 39.07 25.40
CA LEU A 239 49.63 37.77 24.95
C LEU A 239 48.13 37.88 24.68
N GLN A 240 47.70 37.42 23.51
CA GLN A 240 46.31 37.53 23.08
C GLN A 240 45.73 36.17 22.71
N MET A 241 44.45 35.98 23.00
CA MET A 241 43.68 34.80 22.62
C MET A 241 42.46 35.20 21.78
N TRP A 242 42.13 34.38 20.79
CA TRP A 242 40.89 34.53 20.02
C TRP A 242 39.80 33.69 20.68
N VAL A 243 38.85 34.38 21.28
CA VAL A 243 37.67 33.79 21.91
C VAL A 243 36.46 34.62 21.48
N GLY A 244 35.41 33.92 21.05
CA GLY A 244 34.26 34.51 20.38
C GLY A 244 34.61 35.08 19.03
N ASN A 245 34.47 36.41 18.88
CA ASN A 245 34.66 37.12 17.63
C ASN A 245 35.76 38.20 17.69
N GLY A 246 36.80 37.98 18.49
CA GLY A 246 37.89 38.96 18.59
C GLY A 246 39.10 38.49 19.39
N TRP A 247 40.22 39.16 19.15
CA TRP A 247 41.42 39.05 19.98
C TRP A 247 41.20 39.74 21.32
N ARG A 248 41.49 39.02 22.40
CA ARG A 248 41.47 39.55 23.78
C ARG A 248 42.88 39.47 24.34
N THR A 249 43.37 40.58 24.91
CA THR A 249 44.60 40.56 25.72
C THR A 249 44.31 39.85 27.03
N ILE A 250 45.16 38.91 27.39
CA ILE A 250 45.08 38.22 28.68
C ILE A 250 45.46 39.24 29.75
N ASN A 251 44.67 39.35 30.83
CA ASN A 251 45.12 40.07 32.02
C ASN A 251 45.95 39.10 32.86
N GLY A 252 47.15 39.55 33.24
CA GLY A 252 48.07 38.78 34.09
C GLY A 252 47.54 38.56 35.49
#